data_AF-A0A7W0XNK3-F1
#
_entry.id   AF-A0A7W0XNK3-F1
#
_cell.length_a   1.000
_cell.length_b   1.000
_cell.length_c   1.000
_cell.angle_alpha   90.00
_cell.angle_beta   90.00
_cell.angle_gamma   90.00
#
_symmetry.space_group_name_H-M   'P 1'
#
loop_
_entity.id
_entity.type
_entity.pdbx_description
1 polymer ?
#
loop_
_entity_poly.entity_id
_entity_poly.type
_entity_poly.pdbx_seq_one_letter_code
_entity_poly.pdbx_strand_id
1 'polypeptide(L)'
;MGHIRLGRIPGTRKWQEVVSLISEGADVPQIAAKSADAAARGLETAAHDKALVHAFWLLTQIPQAARQANFAERLRALGLEVSSEPTLLDVVGAFASAVDRRVRETGGRTDLGETAQHAAAETLTFLAGRELPSLFAPSPSDVQHAIAKLGTSDRFSIVARDFFSRLTRRYLAYFLSRELSNHVGPQQRFASTGDHTKFNVALDLHCREASRIIKEFPGAGTAKPSLSRAALARRKPRISLT
;
A
#
# COMPACT_ATOMS: atom_id res chain seq x y z
N MET A 1 -19.91 -4.87 16.71
CA MET A 1 -20.95 -5.22 15.71
C MET A 1 -20.76 -4.34 14.49
N GLY A 2 -20.02 -4.84 13.51
CA GLY A 2 -19.61 -4.10 12.31
C GLY A 2 -18.42 -4.79 11.65
N HIS A 3 -18.43 -6.12 11.66
CA HIS A 3 -17.45 -6.93 10.96
C HIS A 3 -17.87 -6.81 9.50
N ILE A 4 -17.13 -6.04 8.71
CA ILE A 4 -17.19 -6.21 7.27
C ILE A 4 -16.75 -7.65 7.03
N ARG A 5 -17.74 -8.53 6.85
CA ARG A 5 -17.56 -9.89 6.38
C ARG A 5 -17.06 -9.79 4.93
N LEU A 6 -15.77 -9.56 4.75
CA LEU A 6 -15.05 -9.98 3.55
C LEU A 6 -14.46 -11.33 3.96
N GLY A 7 -15.12 -12.45 3.66
CA GLY A 7 -15.41 -12.95 2.32
C GLY A 7 -14.47 -14.13 2.13
N ARG A 8 -14.99 -15.32 1.80
CA ARG A 8 -14.14 -16.48 1.44
C ARG A 8 -13.06 -16.02 0.46
N ILE A 9 -11.90 -16.69 0.46
CA ILE A 9 -10.86 -16.53 -0.58
C ILE A 9 -11.55 -16.32 -1.92
N PRO A 10 -11.15 -15.34 -2.74
CA PRO A 10 -11.85 -15.07 -3.98
C PRO A 10 -11.99 -16.41 -4.71
N GLY A 11 -13.22 -16.88 -4.93
CA GLY A 11 -13.48 -18.20 -5.52
C GLY A 11 -13.14 -18.25 -7.01
N THR A 12 -12.14 -17.50 -7.43
CA THR A 12 -11.66 -17.43 -8.79
C THR A 12 -10.84 -18.67 -9.07
N ARG A 13 -10.86 -19.10 -10.32
CA ARG A 13 -10.10 -20.26 -10.80
C ARG A 13 -8.61 -20.21 -10.41
N LYS A 14 -7.97 -19.04 -10.46
CA LYS A 14 -6.56 -18.87 -10.07
C LYS A 14 -6.32 -19.12 -8.57
N TRP A 15 -7.25 -18.71 -7.71
CA TRP A 15 -7.12 -18.99 -6.28
C TRP A 15 -7.40 -20.45 -5.95
N GLN A 16 -8.32 -21.10 -6.66
CA GLN A 16 -8.51 -22.55 -6.55
C GLN A 16 -7.25 -23.32 -6.97
N GLU A 17 -6.55 -22.87 -8.01
CA GLU A 17 -5.25 -23.44 -8.41
C GLU A 17 -4.19 -23.27 -7.30
N VAL A 18 -4.14 -22.12 -6.61
CA VAL A 18 -3.24 -21.93 -5.46
C VAL A 18 -3.58 -22.89 -4.32
N VAL A 19 -4.86 -23.08 -4.00
CA VAL A 19 -5.31 -24.03 -2.96
C VAL A 19 -4.95 -25.48 -3.33
N SER A 20 -5.08 -25.85 -4.61
CA SER A 20 -4.68 -27.18 -5.10
C SER A 20 -3.18 -27.40 -4.91
N LEU A 21 -2.34 -26.44 -5.31
CA LEU A 21 -0.88 -26.52 -5.13
C LEU A 21 -0.48 -26.63 -3.65
N ILE A 22 -1.20 -25.95 -2.77
CA ILE A 22 -0.99 -26.10 -1.33
C ILE A 22 -1.33 -27.55 -0.93
N SER A 23 -2.51 -28.04 -1.28
CA SER A 23 -2.97 -29.40 -0.94
C SER A 23 -2.03 -30.50 -1.48
N GLU A 24 -1.49 -30.31 -2.67
CA GLU A 24 -0.58 -31.23 -3.37
C GLU A 24 0.88 -31.18 -2.86
N GLY A 25 1.19 -30.32 -1.90
CA GLY A 25 2.53 -30.25 -1.31
C GLY A 25 3.56 -29.50 -2.14
N ALA A 26 3.13 -28.62 -3.08
CA ALA A 26 4.04 -27.81 -3.90
C ALA A 26 5.01 -26.97 -3.06
N ASP A 27 6.18 -26.63 -3.61
CA ASP A 27 7.21 -25.90 -2.88
C ASP A 27 6.87 -24.40 -2.69
N VAL A 28 7.67 -23.72 -1.86
CA VAL A 28 7.48 -22.29 -1.54
C VAL A 28 7.53 -21.39 -2.79
N PRO A 29 8.53 -21.52 -3.69
CA PRO A 29 8.58 -20.72 -4.92
C PRO A 29 7.35 -20.88 -5.81
N GLN A 30 6.87 -22.11 -6.02
CA GLN A 30 5.70 -22.39 -6.85
C GLN A 30 4.44 -21.75 -6.29
N ILE A 31 4.21 -21.89 -4.97
CA ILE A 31 3.06 -21.29 -4.30
C ILE A 31 3.15 -19.76 -4.36
N ALA A 32 4.32 -19.17 -4.10
CA ALA A 32 4.50 -17.72 -4.14
C ALA A 32 4.23 -17.14 -5.54
N ALA A 33 4.78 -17.75 -6.59
CA ALA A 33 4.61 -17.29 -7.97
C ALA A 33 3.14 -17.35 -8.42
N LYS A 34 2.45 -18.46 -8.15
CA LYS A 34 1.04 -18.61 -8.50
C LYS A 34 0.13 -17.70 -7.68
N SER A 35 0.46 -17.47 -6.42
CA SER A 35 -0.27 -16.52 -5.58
C SER A 35 -0.13 -15.09 -6.07
N ALA A 36 1.07 -14.68 -6.51
CA ALA A 36 1.28 -13.37 -7.11
C ALA A 36 0.44 -13.15 -8.38
N ASP A 37 0.38 -14.16 -9.25
CA ASP A 37 -0.46 -14.13 -10.46
C ASP A 37 -1.98 -14.13 -10.14
N ALA A 38 -2.39 -14.81 -9.07
CA ALA A 38 -3.76 -14.78 -8.57
C ALA A 38 -4.12 -13.40 -7.97
N ALA A 39 -3.20 -12.78 -7.23
CA ALA A 39 -3.40 -11.48 -6.59
C ALA A 39 -3.41 -10.31 -7.57
N ALA A 40 -2.72 -10.41 -8.72
CA ALA A 40 -2.76 -9.39 -9.76
C ALA A 40 -4.19 -9.02 -10.19
N ARG A 41 -5.10 -10.02 -10.28
CA ARG A 41 -6.52 -9.77 -10.56
C ARG A 41 -7.31 -9.26 -9.36
N GLY A 42 -6.91 -9.63 -8.14
CA GLY A 42 -7.50 -9.07 -6.91
C GLY A 42 -7.21 -7.58 -6.75
N LEU A 43 -6.04 -7.12 -7.21
CA LEU A 43 -5.65 -5.71 -7.21
C LEU A 43 -6.52 -4.83 -8.12
N GLU A 44 -7.13 -5.37 -9.17
CA GLU A 44 -8.10 -4.62 -10.01
C GLU A 44 -9.37 -4.26 -9.22
N THR A 45 -9.85 -5.16 -8.35
CA THR A 45 -10.96 -4.88 -7.44
C THR A 45 -10.51 -3.98 -6.28
N ALA A 46 -9.24 -4.10 -5.86
CA ALA A 46 -8.63 -3.24 -4.84
C ALA A 46 -8.62 -1.75 -5.25
N ALA A 47 -8.66 -1.44 -6.55
CA ALA A 47 -8.73 -0.06 -7.05
C ALA A 47 -10.01 0.68 -6.63
N HIS A 48 -11.01 -0.01 -6.08
CA HIS A 48 -12.23 0.59 -5.52
C HIS A 48 -12.19 0.72 -3.99
N ASP A 49 -11.14 0.22 -3.33
CA ASP A 49 -10.95 0.40 -1.91
C ASP A 49 -10.58 1.85 -1.59
N LYS A 50 -11.44 2.51 -0.80
CA LYS A 50 -11.31 3.95 -0.51
C LYS A 50 -10.05 4.26 0.30
N ALA A 51 -9.63 3.36 1.18
CA ALA A 51 -8.44 3.54 2.01
C ALA A 51 -7.18 3.41 1.15
N LEU A 52 -7.12 2.40 0.29
CA LEU A 52 -6.02 2.22 -0.67
C LEU A 52 -5.89 3.43 -1.60
N VAL A 53 -6.99 3.86 -2.21
CA VAL A 53 -6.99 5.03 -3.11
C VAL A 53 -6.53 6.29 -2.38
N HIS A 54 -7.01 6.51 -1.16
CA HIS A 54 -6.63 7.71 -0.40
C HIS A 54 -5.18 7.66 0.11
N ALA A 55 -4.72 6.51 0.60
CA ALA A 55 -3.34 6.29 1.02
C ALA A 55 -2.36 6.55 -0.15
N PHE A 56 -2.65 5.99 -1.32
CA PHE A 56 -1.84 6.21 -2.52
C PHE A 56 -1.91 7.68 -2.97
N TRP A 57 -3.09 8.30 -2.97
CA TRP A 57 -3.24 9.72 -3.29
C TRP A 57 -2.36 10.59 -2.36
N LEU A 58 -2.44 10.40 -1.04
CA LEU A 58 -1.60 11.14 -0.10
C LEU A 58 -0.09 10.91 -0.33
N LEU A 59 0.29 9.67 -0.67
CA LEU A 59 1.68 9.33 -1.02
C LEU A 59 2.17 10.10 -2.26
N THR A 60 1.26 10.50 -3.16
CA THR A 60 1.58 11.40 -4.28
C THR A 60 1.58 12.87 -3.91
N GLN A 61 0.69 13.32 -3.01
CA GLN A 61 0.50 14.74 -2.70
C GLN A 61 1.51 15.28 -1.70
N ILE A 62 1.91 14.48 -0.71
CA ILE A 62 2.88 14.90 0.32
C ILE A 62 4.21 15.34 -0.29
N PRO A 63 4.80 14.60 -1.26
CA PRO A 63 5.98 15.07 -1.97
C PRO A 63 5.77 16.36 -2.77
N GLN A 64 4.58 16.57 -3.35
CA GLN A 64 4.28 17.82 -4.07
C GLN A 64 4.14 19.00 -3.11
N ALA A 65 3.55 18.80 -1.93
CA ALA A 65 3.45 19.79 -0.88
C ALA A 65 4.83 20.21 -0.36
N ALA A 66 5.77 19.26 -0.21
CA ALA A 66 7.13 19.53 0.25
C ALA A 66 7.96 20.40 -0.70
N ARG A 67 7.60 20.44 -1.98
CA ARG A 67 8.27 21.29 -3.00
C ARG A 67 7.85 22.77 -2.91
N GLN A 68 6.88 23.12 -2.08
CA GLN A 68 6.38 24.47 -1.89
C GLN A 68 7.03 25.12 -0.65
N ALA A 69 7.12 26.45 -0.62
CA ALA A 69 7.74 27.19 0.49
C ALA A 69 7.05 26.93 1.85
N ASN A 70 5.71 26.79 1.88
CA ASN A 70 4.93 26.63 3.12
C ASN A 70 4.57 25.16 3.39
N PHE A 71 5.58 24.30 3.55
CA PHE A 71 5.37 22.85 3.63
C PHE A 71 4.34 22.42 4.69
N ALA A 72 4.48 22.88 5.94
CA ALA A 72 3.57 22.50 7.02
C ALA A 72 2.12 22.95 6.76
N GLU A 73 1.91 24.14 6.22
CA GLU A 73 0.56 24.62 5.87
C GLU A 73 -0.05 23.80 4.73
N ARG A 74 0.76 23.43 3.73
CA ARG A 74 0.32 22.57 2.62
C ARG A 74 -0.05 21.18 3.11
N LEU A 75 0.68 20.62 4.07
CA LEU A 75 0.31 19.36 4.73
C LEU A 75 -1.04 19.47 5.46
N ARG A 76 -1.26 20.54 6.23
CA ARG A 76 -2.55 20.78 6.89
C ARG A 76 -3.70 20.94 5.89
N ALA A 77 -3.46 21.60 4.76
CA ALA A 77 -4.45 21.72 3.69
C ALA A 77 -4.81 20.36 3.03
N LEU A 78 -3.91 19.37 3.09
CA LEU A 78 -4.17 17.99 2.70
C LEU A 78 -4.87 17.17 3.81
N GLY A 79 -5.14 17.77 4.97
CA GLY A 79 -5.72 17.11 6.13
C GLY A 79 -4.71 16.39 7.01
N LEU A 80 -3.41 16.71 6.90
CA LEU A 80 -2.37 16.19 7.79
C LEU A 80 -2.13 17.17 8.95
N GLU A 81 -2.45 16.73 10.15
CA GLU A 81 -2.27 17.51 11.38
C GLU A 81 -0.81 17.42 11.83
N VAL A 82 -0.05 18.48 11.56
CA VAL A 82 1.37 18.58 11.87
C VAL A 82 1.75 19.93 12.51
N SER A 83 2.84 19.95 13.27
CA SER A 83 3.45 21.17 13.81
C SER A 83 3.99 22.09 12.69
N SER A 84 4.47 23.28 13.03
CA SER A 84 5.11 24.20 12.06
C SER A 84 6.42 23.65 11.50
N GLU A 85 7.10 22.80 12.26
CA GLU A 85 8.39 22.21 11.93
C GLU A 85 8.29 20.68 12.07
N PRO A 86 7.60 20.00 11.13
CA PRO A 86 7.33 18.58 11.27
C PRO A 86 8.59 17.73 11.06
N THR A 87 8.80 16.76 11.94
CA THR A 87 9.75 15.68 11.70
C THR A 87 9.19 14.68 10.69
N LEU A 88 10.04 13.79 10.14
CA LEU A 88 9.58 12.73 9.25
C LEU A 88 8.52 11.84 9.93
N LEU A 89 8.70 11.51 11.21
CA LEU A 89 7.76 10.68 11.96
C LEU A 89 6.43 11.42 12.21
N ASP A 90 6.45 12.73 12.42
CA ASP A 90 5.22 13.53 12.51
C ASP A 90 4.43 13.47 11.21
N VAL A 91 5.10 13.60 10.05
CA VAL A 91 4.44 13.49 8.74
C VAL A 91 3.86 12.09 8.52
N VAL A 92 4.60 11.03 8.90
CA VAL A 92 4.13 9.64 8.77
C VAL A 92 2.95 9.35 9.70
N GLY A 93 3.00 9.84 10.94
CA GLY A 93 1.90 9.71 11.90
C GLY A 93 0.65 10.48 11.46
N ALA A 94 0.82 11.69 10.94
CA ALA A 94 -0.26 12.49 10.37
C ALA A 94 -0.85 11.86 9.12
N PHE A 95 -0.01 11.26 8.26
CA PHE A 95 -0.45 10.47 7.10
C PHE A 95 -1.36 9.31 7.53
N ALA A 96 -0.90 8.50 8.48
CA ALA A 96 -1.69 7.37 8.99
C ALA A 96 -3.03 7.85 9.57
N SER A 97 -2.98 8.90 10.40
CA SER A 97 -4.18 9.50 11.00
C SER A 97 -5.17 10.05 9.95
N ALA A 98 -4.67 10.63 8.86
CA ALA A 98 -5.49 11.13 7.76
C ALA A 98 -6.21 10.00 7.01
N VAL A 99 -5.51 8.89 6.74
CA VAL A 99 -6.14 7.69 6.15
C VAL A 99 -7.21 7.11 7.07
N ASP A 100 -6.90 6.97 8.36
CA ASP A 100 -7.86 6.50 9.36
C ASP A 100 -9.11 7.38 9.47
N ARG A 101 -8.96 8.72 9.44
CA ARG A 101 -10.09 9.65 9.38
C ARG A 101 -10.94 9.42 8.15
N ARG A 102 -10.34 9.34 6.97
CA ARG A 102 -11.05 9.10 5.71
C ARG A 102 -11.85 7.81 5.73
N VAL A 103 -11.29 6.76 6.32
CA VAL A 103 -11.95 5.46 6.47
C VAL A 103 -13.16 5.55 7.41
N ARG A 104 -13.02 6.25 8.55
CA ARG A 104 -14.14 6.47 9.49
C ARG A 104 -15.29 7.24 8.84
N GLU A 105 -15.00 8.29 8.09
CA GLU A 105 -16.01 9.10 7.37
C GLU A 105 -16.74 8.33 6.29
N THR A 106 -16.07 7.35 5.68
CA THR A 106 -16.61 6.59 4.53
C THR A 106 -17.18 5.22 4.89
N GLY A 107 -17.17 4.88 6.18
CA GLY A 107 -17.98 3.81 6.78
C GLY A 107 -17.44 2.39 6.63
N GLY A 108 -16.15 2.17 6.32
CA GLY A 108 -15.66 0.81 6.17
C GLY A 108 -14.14 0.65 6.27
N ARG A 109 -13.69 0.02 7.37
CA ARG A 109 -12.34 -0.55 7.49
C ARG A 109 -12.25 -1.87 6.75
N THR A 110 -11.17 -2.07 6.01
CA THR A 110 -10.88 -3.29 5.25
C THR A 110 -9.44 -3.71 5.53
N ASP A 111 -9.18 -5.02 5.56
CA ASP A 111 -7.82 -5.54 5.75
C ASP A 111 -6.87 -5.05 4.64
N LEU A 112 -7.39 -4.91 3.41
CA LEU A 112 -6.67 -4.33 2.29
C LEU A 112 -6.31 -2.86 2.54
N GLY A 113 -7.26 -2.08 3.06
CA GLY A 113 -7.07 -0.67 3.39
C GLY A 113 -6.03 -0.46 4.49
N GLU A 114 -6.09 -1.28 5.55
CA GLU A 114 -5.08 -1.29 6.62
C GLU A 114 -3.69 -1.68 6.07
N THR A 115 -3.64 -2.70 5.23
CA THR A 115 -2.41 -3.12 4.56
C THR A 115 -1.84 -2.00 3.69
N ALA A 116 -2.69 -1.28 2.96
CA ALA A 116 -2.31 -0.15 2.11
C ALA A 116 -1.78 1.03 2.92
N GLN A 117 -2.44 1.40 4.01
CA GLN A 117 -1.97 2.45 4.93
C GLN A 117 -0.58 2.11 5.47
N HIS A 118 -0.38 0.89 5.96
CA HIS A 118 0.92 0.47 6.45
C HIS A 118 1.98 0.42 5.33
N ALA A 119 1.62 0.00 4.12
CA ALA A 119 2.57 -0.08 3.01
C ALA A 119 3.04 1.32 2.60
N ALA A 120 2.11 2.28 2.50
CA ALA A 120 2.43 3.66 2.16
C ALA A 120 3.25 4.37 3.25
N ALA A 121 2.92 4.18 4.53
CA ALA A 121 3.69 4.73 5.65
C ALA A 121 5.14 4.22 5.64
N GLU A 122 5.33 2.91 5.40
CA GLU A 122 6.67 2.35 5.25
C GLU A 122 7.41 2.88 4.03
N THR A 123 6.74 3.01 2.88
CA THR A 123 7.35 3.56 1.67
C THR A 123 7.84 4.98 1.88
N LEU A 124 7.00 5.84 2.49
CA LEU A 124 7.37 7.21 2.80
C LEU A 124 8.56 7.26 3.76
N THR A 125 8.50 6.46 4.85
CA THR A 125 9.57 6.40 5.86
C THR A 125 10.89 5.92 5.25
N PHE A 126 10.85 4.85 4.46
CA PHE A 126 12.04 4.24 3.86
C PHE A 126 12.68 5.15 2.82
N LEU A 127 11.89 5.70 1.89
CA LEU A 127 12.42 6.50 0.79
C LEU A 127 12.86 7.89 1.25
N ALA A 128 12.10 8.56 2.12
CA ALA A 128 12.53 9.84 2.69
C ALA A 128 13.72 9.65 3.64
N GLY A 129 13.70 8.62 4.48
CA GLY A 129 14.78 8.32 5.42
C GLY A 129 16.14 8.11 4.74
N ARG A 130 16.16 7.52 3.54
CA ARG A 130 17.39 7.37 2.73
C ARG A 130 17.99 8.68 2.24
N GLU A 131 17.21 9.75 2.19
CA GLU A 131 17.65 11.08 1.78
C GLU A 131 18.04 11.97 2.97
N LEU A 132 17.74 11.53 4.21
CA LEU A 132 18.10 12.28 5.40
C LEU A 132 19.59 12.09 5.74
N PRO A 133 20.23 13.10 6.36
CA PRO A 133 21.59 12.96 6.88
C PRO A 133 21.69 11.80 7.87
N SER A 134 22.76 11.00 7.78
CA SER A 134 22.97 9.86 8.67
C SER A 134 23.78 10.18 9.94
N LEU A 135 24.46 11.33 9.97
CA LEU A 135 25.40 11.69 11.05
C LEU A 135 24.84 12.68 12.08
N PHE A 136 23.80 13.44 11.74
CA PHE A 136 23.19 14.44 12.61
C PHE A 136 21.67 14.31 12.63
N ALA A 137 21.04 14.86 13.68
CA ALA A 137 19.60 15.00 13.71
C ALA A 137 19.13 15.85 12.51
N PRO A 138 18.23 15.35 11.65
CA PRO A 138 17.76 16.10 10.49
C PRO A 138 17.02 17.37 10.92
N SER A 139 17.33 18.50 10.28
CA SER A 139 16.57 19.72 10.45
C SER A 139 15.19 19.61 9.78
N PRO A 140 14.21 20.48 10.14
CA PRO A 140 12.93 20.54 9.42
C PRO A 140 13.10 20.77 7.90
N SER A 141 14.13 21.53 7.52
CA SER A 141 14.46 21.76 6.11
C SER A 141 15.01 20.51 5.41
N ASP A 142 15.77 19.67 6.10
CA ASP A 142 16.24 18.39 5.58
C ASP A 142 15.07 17.43 5.35
N VAL A 143 14.13 17.38 6.30
CA VAL A 143 12.89 16.58 6.18
C VAL A 143 12.08 17.04 4.97
N GLN A 144 11.85 18.35 4.85
CA GLN A 144 11.14 18.90 3.69
C GLN A 144 11.86 18.54 2.39
N HIS A 145 13.18 18.72 2.31
CA HIS A 145 13.95 18.45 1.11
C HIS A 145 13.94 16.96 0.72
N ALA A 146 14.11 16.07 1.70
CA ALA A 146 14.04 14.63 1.52
C ALA A 146 12.68 14.19 0.94
N ILE A 147 11.58 14.72 1.48
CA ILE A 147 10.23 14.43 1.00
C ILE A 147 9.99 15.06 -0.39
N ALA A 148 10.46 16.28 -0.62
CA ALA A 148 10.31 17.01 -1.89
C ALA A 148 10.97 16.28 -3.07
N LYS A 149 12.11 15.61 -2.84
CA LYS A 149 12.79 14.78 -3.84
C LYS A 149 11.91 13.65 -4.36
N LEU A 150 11.04 13.07 -3.53
CA LEU A 150 10.15 11.97 -3.93
C LEU A 150 9.09 12.42 -4.96
N GLY A 151 8.85 13.72 -5.09
CA GLY A 151 7.82 14.31 -5.95
C GLY A 151 8.26 14.60 -7.38
N THR A 152 9.49 14.24 -7.78
CA THR A 152 9.92 14.38 -9.18
C THR A 152 9.32 13.28 -10.06
N SER A 153 9.17 13.55 -11.36
CA SER A 153 8.67 12.56 -12.34
C SER A 153 9.43 11.23 -12.27
N ASP A 154 10.75 11.33 -12.13
CA ASP A 154 11.65 10.17 -12.18
C ASP A 154 11.53 9.34 -10.90
N ARG A 155 11.28 9.99 -9.76
CA ARG A 155 11.15 9.32 -8.46
C ARG A 155 9.72 8.85 -8.16
N PHE A 156 8.70 9.40 -8.81
CA PHE A 156 7.33 8.91 -8.68
C PHE A 156 7.23 7.41 -8.98
N SER A 157 7.90 6.96 -10.05
CA SER A 157 7.93 5.53 -10.41
C SER A 157 8.58 4.67 -9.33
N ILE A 158 9.58 5.20 -8.61
CA ILE A 158 10.25 4.51 -7.50
C ILE A 158 9.29 4.41 -6.30
N VAL A 159 8.60 5.51 -5.96
CA VAL A 159 7.60 5.54 -4.89
C VAL A 159 6.48 4.55 -5.16
N ALA A 160 5.91 4.57 -6.36
CA ALA A 160 4.83 3.66 -6.74
C ALA A 160 5.29 2.19 -6.69
N ARG A 161 6.47 1.87 -7.24
CA ARG A 161 7.01 0.50 -7.22
C ARG A 161 7.26 0.00 -5.80
N ASP A 162 7.87 0.81 -4.92
CA ASP A 162 8.11 0.42 -3.53
C ASP A 162 6.78 0.19 -2.78
N PHE A 163 5.81 1.10 -2.95
CA PHE A 163 4.47 0.96 -2.37
C PHE A 163 3.77 -0.32 -2.81
N PHE A 164 3.63 -0.54 -4.12
CA PHE A 164 2.91 -1.70 -4.64
C PHE A 164 3.65 -3.02 -4.35
N SER A 165 4.98 -3.01 -4.28
CA SER A 165 5.77 -4.16 -3.83
C SER A 165 5.44 -4.54 -2.38
N ARG A 166 5.44 -3.56 -1.47
CA ARG A 166 5.09 -3.77 -0.05
C ARG A 166 3.63 -4.21 0.14
N LEU A 167 2.71 -3.53 -0.55
CA LEU A 167 1.29 -3.83 -0.52
C LEU A 167 1.04 -5.27 -0.98
N THR A 168 1.53 -5.62 -2.17
CA THR A 168 1.31 -6.94 -2.76
C THR A 168 1.90 -8.03 -1.88
N ARG A 169 3.13 -7.83 -1.37
CA ARG A 169 3.77 -8.78 -0.45
C ARG A 169 2.92 -9.05 0.79
N ARG A 170 2.44 -8.00 1.45
CA ARG A 170 1.63 -8.13 2.66
C ARG A 170 0.27 -8.73 2.39
N TYR A 171 -0.37 -8.31 1.30
CA TYR A 171 -1.62 -8.88 0.85
C TYR A 171 -1.47 -10.40 0.63
N LEU A 172 -0.47 -10.82 -0.16
CA LEU A 172 -0.17 -12.23 -0.38
C LEU A 172 0.10 -12.99 0.92
N ALA A 173 0.98 -12.47 1.77
CA ALA A 173 1.32 -13.10 3.05
C ALA A 173 0.08 -13.29 3.94
N TYR A 174 -0.79 -12.28 4.00
CA TYR A 174 -2.05 -12.34 4.74
C TYR A 174 -2.99 -13.42 4.20
N PHE A 175 -3.25 -13.43 2.89
CA PHE A 175 -4.13 -14.43 2.28
C PHE A 175 -3.58 -15.84 2.43
N LEU A 176 -2.28 -16.03 2.19
CA LEU A 176 -1.64 -17.34 2.27
C LEU A 176 -1.60 -17.86 3.69
N SER A 177 -1.29 -17.02 4.69
CA SER A 177 -1.29 -17.46 6.10
C SER A 177 -2.65 -18.00 6.54
N ARG A 178 -3.75 -17.35 6.11
CA ARG A 178 -5.11 -17.83 6.40
C ARG A 178 -5.43 -19.12 5.67
N GLU A 179 -5.02 -19.25 4.41
CA GLU A 179 -5.29 -20.47 3.66
C GLU A 179 -4.48 -21.65 4.18
N LEU A 180 -3.19 -21.47 4.46
CA LEU A 180 -2.30 -22.52 5.00
C LEU A 180 -2.80 -23.08 6.33
N SER A 181 -3.51 -22.26 7.12
CA SER A 181 -4.13 -22.69 8.38
C SER A 181 -5.25 -23.73 8.16
N ASN A 182 -5.87 -23.77 6.98
CA ASN A 182 -6.86 -24.80 6.61
C ASN A 182 -6.20 -26.17 6.29
N HIS A 183 -4.88 -26.21 6.13
CA HIS A 183 -4.11 -27.41 5.78
C HIS A 183 -3.33 -27.99 6.97
N VAL A 184 -3.77 -27.71 8.20
CA VAL A 184 -3.19 -28.26 9.43
C VAL A 184 -4.09 -29.36 9.98
N GLY A 185 -3.54 -30.57 10.17
CA GLY A 185 -4.27 -31.68 10.78
C GLY A 185 -3.77 -33.05 10.35
N PRO A 186 -4.30 -34.13 10.94
CA PRO A 186 -4.01 -35.49 10.51
C PRO A 186 -4.36 -35.65 9.02
N GLN A 187 -3.44 -36.19 8.22
CA GLN A 187 -3.57 -36.38 6.76
C GLN A 187 -3.67 -35.09 5.91
N GLN A 188 -3.40 -33.91 6.50
CA GLN A 188 -3.26 -32.67 5.75
C GLN A 188 -1.79 -32.40 5.37
N ARG A 189 -1.55 -31.35 4.59
CA ARG A 189 -0.19 -30.91 4.21
C ARG A 189 0.72 -30.71 5.42
N PHE A 190 0.22 -30.09 6.48
CA PHE A 190 0.96 -29.86 7.72
C PHE A 190 0.45 -30.78 8.82
N ALA A 191 1.29 -31.75 9.20
CA ALA A 191 1.00 -32.68 10.28
C ALA A 191 0.91 -32.00 11.66
N SER A 192 1.59 -30.85 11.83
CA SER A 192 1.60 -30.09 13.08
C SER A 192 1.59 -28.57 12.86
N THR A 193 1.24 -27.82 13.91
CA THR A 193 1.36 -26.35 13.94
C THR A 193 2.82 -25.88 13.81
N GLY A 194 3.79 -26.70 14.24
CA GLY A 194 5.21 -26.43 14.08
C GLY A 194 5.65 -26.43 12.61
N ASP A 195 5.22 -27.43 11.84
CA ASP A 195 5.54 -27.54 10.41
C ASP A 195 4.90 -26.41 9.60
N HIS A 196 3.66 -26.07 9.94
CA HIS A 196 2.95 -24.91 9.38
C HIS A 196 3.69 -23.59 9.66
N THR A 197 4.19 -23.39 10.89
CA THR A 197 4.92 -22.17 11.26
C THR A 197 6.23 -22.04 10.50
N LYS A 198 7.01 -23.12 10.39
CA LYS A 198 8.27 -23.14 9.61
C LYS A 198 8.02 -22.80 8.14
N PHE A 199 6.96 -23.37 7.56
CA PHE A 199 6.58 -23.10 6.17
C PHE A 199 6.17 -21.63 5.96
N ASN A 200 5.36 -21.07 6.85
CA ASN A 200 4.97 -19.65 6.78
C ASN A 200 6.17 -18.70 6.84
N VAL A 201 7.16 -18.98 7.70
CA VAL A 201 8.38 -18.18 7.79
C VAL A 201 9.18 -18.24 6.48
N ALA A 202 9.34 -19.44 5.90
CA ALA A 202 10.03 -19.61 4.63
C ALA A 202 9.29 -18.92 3.47
N LEU A 203 7.97 -18.99 3.46
CA LEU A 203 7.12 -18.35 2.45
C LEU A 203 7.17 -16.82 2.55
N ASP A 204 7.06 -16.23 3.74
CA ASP A 204 7.19 -14.78 3.92
C ASP A 204 8.60 -14.29 3.53
N LEU A 205 9.65 -15.04 3.90
CA LEU A 205 11.01 -14.74 3.47
C LEU A 205 11.12 -14.76 1.94
N HIS A 206 10.62 -15.80 1.28
CA HIS A 206 10.65 -15.89 -0.17
C HIS A 206 9.86 -14.77 -0.86
N CYS A 207 8.66 -14.42 -0.36
CA CYS A 207 7.90 -13.30 -0.87
C CYS A 207 8.63 -11.96 -0.67
N ARG A 208 9.39 -11.78 0.43
CA ARG A 208 10.26 -10.61 0.65
C ARG A 208 11.42 -10.55 -0.33
N GLU A 209 12.01 -11.68 -0.67
CA GLU A 209 13.14 -11.76 -1.61
C GLU A 209 12.69 -11.60 -3.06
N ALA A 210 11.64 -12.29 -3.47
CA ALA A 210 11.06 -12.20 -4.81
C ALA A 210 10.57 -10.77 -5.13
N SER A 211 10.04 -10.03 -4.13
CA SER A 211 9.59 -8.66 -4.34
C SER A 211 10.74 -7.65 -4.51
N ARG A 212 11.98 -7.99 -4.12
CA ARG A 212 13.19 -7.20 -4.43
C ARG A 212 13.61 -7.35 -5.89
N ILE A 213 13.14 -8.39 -6.57
CA ILE A 213 13.46 -8.73 -7.97
C ILE A 213 12.51 -8.02 -8.96
N ILE A 214 11.40 -7.40 -8.49
CA ILE A 214 10.56 -6.51 -9.30
C ILE A 214 11.31 -5.17 -9.54
N LYS A 215 12.38 -5.22 -10.32
CA LYS A 215 13.17 -4.07 -10.77
C LYS A 215 12.74 -3.55 -12.15
N GLU A 216 11.89 -4.27 -12.87
CA GLU A 216 11.52 -3.89 -14.24
C GLU A 216 10.01 -3.97 -14.42
N PHE A 217 9.34 -2.85 -14.17
CA PHE A 217 8.05 -2.56 -14.80
C PHE A 217 8.35 -1.72 -16.05
N PRO A 218 8.18 -2.26 -17.27
CA PRO A 218 8.18 -1.44 -18.48
C PRO A 218 6.92 -0.56 -18.46
N GLY A 219 7.08 0.75 -18.60
CA GLY A 219 5.95 1.64 -18.90
C GLY A 219 5.45 2.53 -17.77
N ALA A 220 6.33 3.38 -17.22
CA ALA A 220 5.91 4.72 -16.74
C ALA A 220 5.77 5.72 -17.92
N GLY A 221 5.54 5.22 -19.13
CA GLY A 221 5.26 6.02 -20.31
C GLY A 221 3.76 6.24 -20.43
N THR A 222 3.35 7.51 -20.31
CA THR A 222 1.98 8.05 -20.51
C THR A 222 1.07 8.17 -19.28
N ALA A 223 1.59 8.55 -18.12
CA ALA A 223 0.78 9.32 -17.16
C ALA A 223 0.69 10.80 -17.62
N LYS A 224 -0.10 11.08 -18.66
CA LYS A 224 -0.53 12.45 -19.00
C LYS A 224 -1.67 12.88 -18.06
N PRO A 225 -1.80 14.18 -17.75
CA PRO A 225 -2.61 14.68 -16.64
C PRO A 225 -4.10 14.70 -16.99
N SER A 226 -4.83 13.62 -16.69
CA SER A 226 -6.29 13.59 -16.76
C SER A 226 -6.99 13.59 -15.39
N LEU A 227 -6.25 13.37 -14.30
CA LEU A 227 -6.84 13.31 -12.94
C LEU A 227 -7.07 14.69 -12.28
N SER A 228 -6.68 15.81 -12.90
CA SER A 228 -6.90 17.17 -12.36
C SER A 228 -8.05 17.95 -13.02
N ARG A 229 -8.71 17.43 -14.07
CA ARG A 229 -9.82 18.16 -14.75
C ARG A 229 -11.23 17.59 -14.53
N ALA A 230 -11.35 16.39 -13.96
CA ALA A 230 -12.67 15.79 -13.72
C ALA A 230 -13.33 16.22 -12.38
N ALA A 231 -12.57 16.79 -11.44
CA ALA A 231 -13.08 17.18 -10.12
C ALA A 231 -13.50 18.66 -9.99
N LEU A 232 -13.22 19.52 -10.99
CA LEU A 232 -13.52 20.96 -10.93
C LEU A 232 -14.71 21.41 -11.80
N ALA A 233 -15.44 20.49 -12.46
CA ALA A 233 -16.48 20.83 -13.44
C ALA A 233 -17.93 20.59 -12.96
N ARG A 234 -18.18 20.42 -11.66
CA ARG A 234 -19.55 20.30 -11.11
C ARG A 234 -19.78 21.25 -9.94
N ARG A 235 -19.90 22.55 -10.25
CA ARG A 235 -20.74 23.53 -9.53
C ARG A 235 -20.67 24.88 -10.25
N LYS A 236 -21.64 25.13 -11.14
CA LYS A 236 -22.14 26.48 -11.39
C LYS A 236 -23.63 26.48 -11.07
N PRO A 237 -24.13 27.32 -10.15
CA PRO A 237 -25.56 27.46 -9.94
C PRO A 237 -26.16 28.18 -11.16
N ARG A 238 -27.23 27.60 -11.71
CA ARG A 238 -28.05 28.23 -12.73
C ARG A 238 -28.92 29.27 -12.01
N ILE A 239 -28.50 30.52 -12.04
CA ILE A 239 -29.35 31.65 -11.68
C ILE A 239 -30.36 31.78 -12.83
N SER A 240 -31.64 31.51 -12.56
CA SER A 240 -32.73 31.94 -13.45
C SER A 240 -33.07 33.38 -13.06
N LEU A 241 -32.91 34.29 -14.01
CA LEU A 241 -33.55 35.59 -14.01
C LEU A 241 -34.37 35.68 -15.29
N THR A 242 -35.61 36.13 -15.10
CA THR A 242 -36.71 36.39 -16.05
C THR A 242 -37.32 35.19 -16.74
#